data_AF-A0AAD4S0Q8-F1
#
_entry.id   AF-A0AAD4S0Q8-F1
#
_cell.length_a   1.000
_cell.length_b   1.000
_cell.length_c   1.000
_cell.angle_alpha   90.00
_cell.angle_beta   90.00
_cell.angle_gamma   90.00
#
_symmetry.space_group_name_H-M   'P 1'
#
loop_
_entity.id
_entity.type
_entity.pdbx_description
1 polymer ?
#
loop_
_entity_poly.entity_id
_entity_poly.type
_entity_poly.pdbx_seq_one_letter_code
_entity_poly.pdbx_strand_id
1 'polypeptide(L)'
;MFCSVCRTNTVSLYNQYSAYAADGVPVCNICYGEINNILNFINKDRKNKSISYPSDYNWGKRWVEEVTKEKDGFLSDLAVAFREKIHSDIKVKPGGRGRAIPAHKFLLAARSEIFKTMLASDTCKVAPAGSISLPEFSYEELKTFLEFLYGGSLAKEKFKKHFYTLTIAADKYVIPHLQKFCEQQILNMLDASNALKVLEISEYKNEIVLLPHFEEFARQNPHLMVHITRASLTCFRGK
;
A
#
# COMPACT_ATOMS: atom_id res chain seq x y z
N MET A 1 -18.04 27.69 -1.19
CA MET A 1 -17.03 26.61 -1.26
C MET A 1 -15.78 27.06 -0.51
N PHE A 2 -14.96 26.16 0.03
CA PHE A 2 -13.66 26.55 0.62
C PHE A 2 -12.59 26.60 -0.47
N CYS A 3 -11.59 27.47 -0.28
CA CYS A 3 -10.42 27.53 -1.15
C CYS A 3 -9.64 26.21 -1.10
N SER A 4 -9.37 25.62 -2.25
CA SER A 4 -8.64 24.33 -2.35
C SER A 4 -7.18 24.40 -1.88
N VAL A 5 -6.62 25.61 -1.78
CA VAL A 5 -5.21 25.84 -1.40
C VAL A 5 -5.09 26.05 0.11
N CYS A 6 -5.65 27.14 0.65
CA CYS A 6 -5.49 27.46 2.07
C CYS A 6 -6.52 26.77 2.98
N ARG A 7 -7.60 26.19 2.42
CA ARG A 7 -8.70 25.54 3.14
C ARG A 7 -9.42 26.42 4.19
N THR A 8 -9.07 27.71 4.28
CA THR A 8 -9.55 28.65 5.31
C THR A 8 -10.51 29.70 4.75
N ASN A 9 -10.31 30.15 3.51
CA ASN A 9 -11.12 31.19 2.90
C ASN A 9 -12.33 30.62 2.14
N THR A 10 -13.49 31.26 2.30
CA THR A 10 -14.70 30.97 1.51
C THR A 10 -14.68 31.63 0.14
N VAL A 11 -14.96 30.85 -0.90
CA VAL A 11 -15.10 31.23 -2.31
C VAL A 11 -16.58 31.11 -2.69
N SER A 12 -17.18 32.19 -3.18
CA SER A 12 -18.59 32.29 -3.57
C SER A 12 -18.75 32.41 -5.10
N LEU A 13 -19.63 31.59 -5.69
CA LEU A 13 -19.87 31.54 -7.14
C LEU A 13 -20.43 32.84 -7.75
N TYR A 14 -21.04 33.72 -6.93
CA TYR A 14 -21.76 34.92 -7.39
C TYR A 14 -21.00 36.24 -7.21
N ASN A 15 -19.82 36.23 -6.57
CA ASN A 15 -19.01 37.43 -6.46
C ASN A 15 -17.99 37.45 -7.61
N GLN A 16 -17.83 38.62 -8.24
CA GLN A 16 -16.78 38.92 -9.23
C GLN A 16 -15.33 38.79 -8.70
N TYR A 17 -15.14 38.17 -7.53
CA TYR A 17 -13.91 38.09 -6.76
C TYR A 17 -13.44 36.64 -6.52
N SER A 18 -13.91 35.65 -7.28
CA SER A 18 -13.39 34.27 -7.24
C SER A 18 -12.63 33.96 -8.52
N ALA A 19 -11.31 33.80 -8.42
CA ALA A 19 -10.49 33.31 -9.53
C ALA A 19 -10.57 31.78 -9.58
N TYR A 20 -11.10 31.25 -10.69
CA TYR A 20 -11.05 29.82 -10.99
C TYR A 20 -9.72 29.52 -11.66
N ALA A 21 -9.03 28.46 -11.23
CA ALA A 21 -7.99 27.86 -12.06
C ALA A 21 -8.64 27.24 -13.32
N ALA A 22 -7.85 27.03 -14.37
CA ALA A 22 -8.32 26.60 -15.70
C ALA A 22 -9.09 25.25 -15.71
N ASP A 23 -9.05 24.53 -14.60
CA ASP A 23 -9.69 23.23 -14.31
C ASP A 23 -10.95 23.33 -13.43
N GLY A 24 -11.43 24.55 -13.14
CA GLY A 24 -12.65 24.77 -12.35
C GLY A 24 -12.44 24.66 -10.83
N VAL A 25 -11.19 24.60 -10.34
CA VAL A 25 -10.88 24.51 -8.92
C VAL A 25 -11.11 25.87 -8.22
N PRO A 26 -11.88 25.92 -7.11
CA PRO A 26 -12.15 27.16 -6.39
C PRO A 26 -10.92 27.64 -5.60
N VAL A 27 -10.35 28.78 -6.00
CA VAL A 27 -9.19 29.40 -5.33
C VAL A 27 -9.57 30.82 -4.86
N CYS A 28 -9.17 31.19 -3.64
CA CYS A 28 -9.40 32.56 -3.15
C CYS A 28 -8.39 33.53 -3.80
N ASN A 29 -8.74 34.82 -3.89
CA ASN A 29 -7.88 35.84 -4.51
C ASN A 29 -6.48 35.94 -3.90
N ILE A 30 -6.35 35.70 -2.59
CA ILE A 30 -5.06 35.72 -1.89
C ILE A 30 -4.18 34.60 -2.42
N CYS A 31 -4.66 33.35 -2.39
CA CYS A 31 -3.92 32.21 -2.92
C CYS A 31 -3.66 32.33 -4.42
N TYR A 32 -4.60 32.91 -5.18
CA TYR A 32 -4.43 33.15 -6.60
C TYR A 32 -3.32 34.18 -6.88
N GLY A 33 -3.26 35.26 -6.10
CA GLY A 33 -2.19 36.25 -6.15
C GLY A 33 -0.82 35.65 -5.81
N GLU A 34 -0.74 34.84 -4.75
CA GLU A 34 0.48 34.13 -4.37
C GLU A 34 0.95 33.15 -5.47
N ILE A 35 0.04 32.36 -6.04
CA ILE A 35 0.35 31.47 -7.16
C ILE A 35 0.87 32.28 -8.35
N ASN A 36 0.23 33.40 -8.70
CA ASN A 36 0.69 34.25 -9.79
C ASN A 36 2.04 34.91 -9.50
N ASN A 37 2.32 35.29 -8.25
CA ASN A 37 3.63 35.81 -7.85
C ASN A 37 4.71 34.74 -8.02
N ILE A 38 4.44 33.50 -7.60
CA ILE A 38 5.33 32.36 -7.79
C ILE A 38 5.54 32.08 -9.29
N LEU A 39 4.48 32.06 -10.10
CA LEU A 39 4.56 31.87 -11.55
C LEU A 39 5.33 33.01 -12.23
N ASN A 40 5.12 34.25 -11.80
CA ASN A 40 5.85 35.41 -12.31
C ASN A 40 7.33 35.37 -11.92
N PHE A 41 7.64 34.94 -10.69
CA PHE A 41 9.00 34.71 -10.23
C PHE A 41 9.69 33.63 -11.08
N ILE A 42 9.03 32.47 -11.27
CA ILE A 42 9.51 31.38 -12.14
C ILE A 42 9.72 31.87 -13.58
N ASN A 43 8.79 32.67 -14.13
CA ASN A 43 8.88 33.19 -15.49
C ASN A 43 9.97 34.27 -15.63
N LYS A 44 10.20 35.07 -14.59
CA LYS A 44 11.28 36.06 -14.53
C LYS A 44 12.65 35.38 -14.46
N ASP A 45 12.77 34.31 -13.67
CA ASP A 45 13.99 33.50 -13.59
C ASP A 45 14.26 32.74 -14.90
N ARG A 46 13.22 32.22 -15.57
CA ARG A 46 13.34 31.66 -16.93
C ARG A 46 13.92 32.64 -17.94
N LYS A 47 13.55 33.93 -17.87
CA LYS A 47 14.09 34.99 -18.73
C LYS A 47 15.52 35.36 -18.36
N ASN A 48 15.87 35.32 -17.07
CA ASN A 48 17.17 35.74 -16.58
C ASN A 48 18.24 34.64 -16.54
N LYS A 49 17.89 33.36 -16.80
CA LYS A 49 18.80 32.19 -16.74
C LYS A 49 19.61 32.07 -15.43
N SER A 50 19.18 32.71 -14.35
CA SER A 50 19.89 32.79 -13.07
C SER A 50 19.91 31.47 -12.29
N ILE A 51 18.99 30.55 -12.62
CA ILE A 51 18.88 29.23 -12.02
C ILE A 51 18.78 28.19 -13.13
N SER A 52 19.74 27.26 -13.19
CA SER A 52 19.64 26.09 -14.08
C SER A 52 18.66 25.09 -13.48
N TYR A 53 17.41 25.13 -13.92
CA TYR A 53 16.51 24.00 -13.70
C TYR A 53 16.96 22.84 -14.59
N PRO A 54 16.90 21.59 -14.11
CA PRO A 54 17.02 20.44 -15.00
C PRO A 54 16.00 20.63 -16.14
N SER A 55 16.46 20.61 -17.39
CA SER A 55 15.57 20.68 -18.56
C SER A 55 14.63 19.48 -18.68
N ASP A 56 14.83 18.50 -17.81
CA ASP A 56 14.08 17.26 -17.74
C ASP A 56 12.79 17.47 -16.96
N TYR A 57 11.64 17.50 -17.64
CA TYR A 57 10.32 17.55 -17.00
C TYR A 57 10.07 16.38 -16.03
N ASN A 58 10.89 15.32 -16.08
CA ASN A 58 10.81 14.17 -15.18
C ASN A 58 11.78 14.24 -13.98
N TRP A 59 12.46 15.36 -13.74
CA TRP A 59 13.44 15.48 -12.64
C TRP A 59 12.85 15.08 -11.28
N GLY A 60 11.58 15.41 -11.02
CA GLY A 60 10.88 15.03 -9.79
C GLY A 60 10.62 13.52 -9.69
N LYS A 61 10.26 12.88 -10.81
CA LYS A 61 10.07 11.42 -10.86
C LYS A 61 11.40 10.69 -10.65
N ARG A 62 12.48 11.17 -11.31
CA ARG A 62 13.82 10.61 -11.17
C ARG A 62 14.35 10.73 -9.76
N TRP A 63 14.15 11.88 -9.11
CA TRP A 63 14.53 12.08 -7.72
C TRP A 63 13.77 11.14 -6.77
N VAL A 64 12.46 10.95 -6.99
CA VAL A 64 11.67 9.96 -6.22
C VAL A 64 12.20 8.54 -6.45
N GLU A 65 12.54 8.15 -7.68
CA GLU A 65 13.12 6.84 -8.00
C GLU A 65 14.51 6.64 -7.35
N GLU A 66 15.38 7.65 -7.42
CA GLU A 66 16.71 7.64 -6.79
C GLU A 66 16.61 7.47 -5.26
N VAL A 67 15.78 8.29 -4.60
CA VAL A 67 15.55 8.20 -3.15
C VAL A 67 14.89 6.88 -2.75
N THR A 68 13.98 6.35 -3.57
CA THR A 68 13.37 5.03 -3.33
C THR A 68 14.40 3.92 -3.44
N LYS A 69 15.29 3.99 -4.43
CA LYS A 69 16.37 3.02 -4.63
C LYS A 69 17.39 3.02 -3.48
N GLU A 70 17.75 4.19 -2.97
CA GLU A 70 18.62 4.32 -1.79
C GLU A 70 17.97 3.72 -0.55
N LYS A 71 16.67 4.00 -0.34
CA LYS A 71 15.89 3.41 0.75
C LYS A 71 15.79 1.88 0.64
N ASP A 72 15.57 1.35 -0.56
CA ASP A 72 15.53 -0.09 -0.81
C ASP A 72 16.89 -0.74 -0.54
N GLY A 73 17.98 -0.06 -0.90
CA GLY A 73 19.35 -0.46 -0.55
C GLY A 73 19.55 -0.57 0.96
N PHE A 74 19.14 0.43 1.73
CA PHE A 74 19.26 0.43 3.19
C PHE A 74 18.47 -0.70 3.87
N LEU A 75 17.26 -1.01 3.37
CA LEU A 75 16.45 -2.10 3.93
C LEU A 75 16.91 -3.49 3.48
N SER A 76 17.76 -3.57 2.44
CA SER A 76 18.25 -4.83 1.90
C SER A 76 19.06 -5.64 2.92
N ASP A 77 19.74 -4.98 3.87
CA ASP A 77 20.51 -5.62 4.94
C ASP A 77 19.63 -6.46 5.87
N LEU A 78 18.39 -6.01 6.14
CA LEU A 78 17.43 -6.80 6.90
C LEU A 78 17.05 -8.07 6.12
N ALA A 79 16.86 -7.95 4.80
CA ALA A 79 16.59 -9.11 3.96
C ALA A 79 17.78 -10.08 3.90
N VAL A 80 19.03 -9.59 3.93
CA VAL A 80 20.24 -10.42 4.09
C VAL A 80 20.21 -11.17 5.41
N ALA A 81 20.00 -10.45 6.53
CA ALA A 81 19.92 -11.06 7.87
C ALA A 81 18.87 -12.17 7.94
N PHE A 82 17.72 -12.01 7.27
CA PHE A 82 16.72 -13.07 7.15
C PHE A 82 17.19 -14.29 6.35
N ARG A 83 17.79 -14.08 5.18
CA ARG A 83 18.26 -15.18 4.31
C ARG A 83 19.38 -15.98 4.96
N GLU A 84 20.33 -15.28 5.56
CA GLU A 84 21.52 -15.85 6.19
C GLU A 84 21.28 -16.27 7.65
N LYS A 85 20.12 -15.88 8.21
CA LYS A 85 19.70 -16.21 9.59
C LYS A 85 20.65 -15.65 10.65
N ILE A 86 21.30 -14.52 10.34
CA ILE A 86 22.26 -13.85 11.22
C ILE A 86 21.53 -13.42 12.50
N HIS A 87 21.95 -13.95 13.65
CA HIS A 87 21.37 -13.63 14.97
C HIS A 87 19.85 -13.89 15.13
N SER A 88 19.29 -14.84 14.37
CA SER A 88 17.88 -15.24 14.57
C SER A 88 17.63 -15.78 15.98
N ASP A 89 16.58 -15.28 16.64
CA ASP A 89 16.26 -15.51 18.06
C ASP A 89 14.88 -16.15 18.26
N ILE A 90 14.17 -16.45 17.16
CA ILE A 90 12.89 -17.14 17.16
C ILE A 90 12.69 -17.99 15.91
N LYS A 91 11.89 -19.06 16.02
CA LYS A 91 11.44 -19.88 14.89
C LYS A 91 9.94 -19.72 14.66
N VAL A 92 9.51 -19.44 13.44
CA VAL A 92 8.10 -19.34 13.05
C VAL A 92 7.68 -20.62 12.33
N LYS A 93 6.68 -21.32 12.87
CA LYS A 93 6.18 -22.59 12.34
C LYS A 93 4.95 -22.35 11.46
N PRO A 94 4.92 -22.86 10.21
CA PRO A 94 3.70 -22.87 9.40
C PRO A 94 2.73 -23.94 9.89
N GLY A 95 1.55 -24.02 9.27
CA GLY A 95 0.61 -25.12 9.47
C GLY A 95 1.14 -26.48 8.99
N GLY A 96 0.52 -27.55 9.49
CA GLY A 96 0.82 -28.93 9.10
C GLY A 96 2.24 -29.39 9.51
N ARG A 97 2.88 -30.22 8.67
CA ARG A 97 4.27 -30.71 8.89
C ARG A 97 5.33 -29.82 8.22
N GLY A 98 5.05 -28.52 8.07
CA GLY A 98 6.02 -27.61 7.46
C GLY A 98 7.20 -27.28 8.40
N ARG A 99 8.39 -27.08 7.83
CA ARG A 99 9.60 -26.76 8.61
C ARG A 99 9.52 -25.34 9.18
N ALA A 100 10.02 -25.16 10.40
CA ALA A 100 10.09 -23.84 11.02
C ALA A 100 11.10 -22.93 10.31
N ILE A 101 10.81 -21.64 10.25
CA ILE A 101 11.66 -20.61 9.63
C ILE A 101 12.29 -19.75 10.74
N PRO A 102 13.63 -19.65 10.83
CA PRO A 102 14.28 -18.72 11.75
C PRO A 102 13.96 -17.26 11.40
N ALA A 103 13.74 -16.43 12.42
CA ALA A 103 13.38 -15.02 12.29
C ALA A 103 13.87 -14.22 13.51
N HIS A 104 13.53 -12.92 13.56
CA HIS A 104 13.94 -11.98 14.60
C HIS A 104 12.72 -11.43 15.34
N LYS A 105 12.66 -11.61 16.66
CA LYS A 105 11.56 -11.12 17.51
C LYS A 105 11.36 -9.62 17.35
N PHE A 106 12.45 -8.85 17.40
CA PHE A 106 12.39 -7.39 17.31
C PHE A 106 11.71 -6.94 16.02
N LEU A 107 12.03 -7.58 14.89
CA LEU A 107 11.49 -7.18 13.60
C LEU A 107 10.01 -7.54 13.49
N LEU A 108 9.64 -8.76 13.90
CA LEU A 108 8.24 -9.17 13.91
C LEU A 108 7.39 -8.21 14.75
N ALA A 109 7.85 -7.89 15.96
CA ALA A 109 7.20 -6.95 16.86
C ALA A 109 7.14 -5.52 16.30
N ALA A 110 8.18 -5.06 15.60
CA ALA A 110 8.21 -3.73 15.00
C ALA A 110 7.26 -3.58 13.80
N ARG A 111 6.94 -4.68 13.10
CA ARG A 111 6.11 -4.64 11.88
C ARG A 111 4.64 -4.97 12.12
N SER A 112 4.28 -5.50 13.30
CA SER A 112 2.93 -5.95 13.62
C SER A 112 2.65 -5.79 15.11
N GLU A 113 1.57 -5.07 15.44
CA GLU A 113 1.12 -4.94 16.84
C GLU A 113 0.65 -6.28 17.42
N ILE A 114 0.14 -7.18 16.56
CA ILE A 114 -0.23 -8.55 16.97
C ILE A 114 1.02 -9.35 17.34
N PHE A 115 2.08 -9.32 16.54
CA PHE A 115 3.34 -9.97 16.92
C PHE A 115 3.98 -9.31 18.13
N LYS A 116 3.94 -7.98 18.23
CA LYS A 116 4.44 -7.27 19.42
C LYS A 116 3.73 -7.75 20.68
N THR A 117 2.41 -7.87 20.65
CA THR A 117 1.61 -8.37 21.77
C THR A 117 1.88 -9.86 22.03
N MET A 118 1.96 -10.67 20.98
CA MET A 118 2.25 -12.11 21.06
C MET A 118 3.65 -12.40 21.64
N LEU A 119 4.61 -11.51 21.39
CA LEU A 119 6.00 -11.61 21.83
C LEU A 119 6.26 -10.80 23.11
N ALA A 120 5.33 -9.93 23.51
CA ALA A 120 5.37 -9.23 24.77
C ALA A 120 5.05 -10.22 25.89
N SER A 121 6.13 -10.80 26.43
CA SER A 121 6.29 -11.43 27.75
C SER A 121 6.51 -12.94 27.82
N ASP A 122 7.49 -13.28 28.67
CA ASP A 122 7.65 -14.55 29.40
C ASP A 122 6.53 -14.76 30.48
N THR A 123 5.53 -13.88 30.58
CA THR A 123 4.41 -13.99 31.55
C THR A 123 3.13 -14.60 31.00
N CYS A 124 3.02 -14.79 29.68
CA CYS A 124 1.94 -15.60 29.11
C CYS A 124 2.45 -17.04 28.94
N LYS A 125 1.81 -18.01 29.60
CA LYS A 125 2.09 -19.46 29.55
C LYS A 125 2.04 -20.09 28.15
N VAL A 126 1.89 -19.27 27.10
CA VAL A 126 1.66 -19.65 25.70
C VAL A 126 2.86 -19.35 24.81
N ALA A 127 3.88 -18.56 25.24
CA ALA A 127 5.10 -18.38 24.45
C ALA A 127 5.96 -19.66 24.55
N PRO A 128 6.05 -20.49 23.49
CA PRO A 128 6.92 -21.66 23.52
C PRO A 128 8.35 -21.16 23.40
N ALA A 129 9.22 -21.61 24.30
CA ALA A 129 10.67 -21.42 24.31
C ALA A 129 11.30 -21.39 22.90
N GLY A 130 11.41 -20.20 22.30
CA GLY A 130 12.05 -19.96 21.02
C GLY A 130 11.24 -20.23 19.74
N SER A 131 9.92 -20.45 19.79
CA SER A 131 9.12 -20.58 18.54
C SER A 131 7.66 -20.16 18.62
N ILE A 132 7.10 -19.53 17.59
CA ILE A 132 5.65 -19.26 17.43
C ILE A 132 5.08 -20.07 16.25
N SER A 133 3.76 -20.28 16.22
CA SER A 133 3.07 -21.03 15.16
C SER A 133 2.01 -20.19 14.48
N LEU A 134 2.04 -20.14 13.15
CA LEU A 134 1.08 -19.44 12.29
C LEU A 134 0.45 -20.49 11.35
N PRO A 135 -0.54 -21.26 11.86
CA PRO A 135 -1.05 -22.46 11.20
C PRO A 135 -1.80 -22.20 9.89
N GLU A 136 -2.24 -20.97 9.65
CA GLU A 136 -2.93 -20.58 8.41
C GLU A 136 -2.01 -20.52 7.18
N PHE A 137 -0.69 -20.48 7.37
CA PHE A 137 0.25 -20.42 6.26
C PHE A 137 0.79 -21.80 5.91
N SER A 138 0.90 -22.10 4.62
CA SER A 138 1.86 -23.07 4.13
C SER A 138 3.30 -22.57 4.32
N TYR A 139 4.29 -23.45 4.16
CA TYR A 139 5.69 -23.08 4.24
C TYR A 139 6.06 -21.96 3.24
N GLU A 140 5.57 -22.03 2.00
CA GLU A 140 5.89 -21.05 0.95
C GLU A 140 5.24 -19.70 1.21
N GLU A 141 3.98 -19.70 1.66
CA GLU A 141 3.27 -18.46 2.01
C GLU A 141 3.91 -17.80 3.23
N LEU A 142 4.26 -18.58 4.25
CA LEU A 142 4.95 -18.07 5.44
C LEU A 142 6.30 -17.45 5.06
N LYS A 143 7.08 -18.14 4.22
CA LYS A 143 8.36 -17.62 3.74
C LYS A 143 8.16 -16.30 3.00
N THR A 144 7.15 -16.22 2.13
CA THR A 144 6.84 -15.01 1.36
C THR A 144 6.39 -13.86 2.26
N PHE A 145 5.53 -14.15 3.24
CA PHE A 145 5.09 -13.19 4.24
C PHE A 145 6.25 -12.64 5.05
N LEU A 146 7.13 -13.51 5.55
CA LEU A 146 8.34 -13.09 6.27
C LEU A 146 9.25 -12.24 5.37
N GLU A 147 9.55 -12.66 4.14
CA GLU A 147 10.36 -11.85 3.22
C GLU A 147 9.81 -10.42 3.04
N PHE A 148 8.48 -10.26 2.96
CA PHE A 148 7.88 -8.94 2.93
C PHE A 148 8.13 -8.15 4.22
N LEU A 149 8.06 -8.77 5.40
CA LEU A 149 8.33 -8.06 6.66
C LEU A 149 9.76 -7.51 6.73
N TYR A 150 10.74 -8.20 6.14
CA TYR A 150 12.12 -7.72 6.08
C TYR A 150 12.34 -6.69 4.97
N GLY A 151 11.87 -6.97 3.74
CA GLY A 151 12.16 -6.15 2.57
C GLY A 151 11.17 -5.01 2.30
N GLY A 152 9.96 -5.08 2.84
CA GLY A 152 8.89 -4.10 2.60
C GLY A 152 8.27 -4.14 1.20
N SER A 153 8.71 -5.07 0.34
CA SER A 153 8.21 -5.28 -1.02
C SER A 153 8.39 -6.73 -1.45
N LEU A 154 7.71 -7.12 -2.53
CA LEU A 154 7.83 -8.45 -3.15
C LEU A 154 7.86 -8.31 -4.67
N ALA A 155 8.55 -9.24 -5.34
CA ALA A 155 8.47 -9.37 -6.79
C ALA A 155 7.04 -9.68 -7.24
N LYS A 156 6.62 -9.13 -8.39
CA LYS A 156 5.25 -9.24 -8.92
C LYS A 156 4.74 -10.67 -8.99
N GLU A 157 5.54 -11.59 -9.52
CA GLU A 157 5.16 -13.01 -9.65
C GLU A 157 4.93 -13.69 -8.30
N LYS A 158 5.78 -13.36 -7.32
CA LYS A 158 5.68 -13.92 -5.97
C LYS A 158 4.46 -13.39 -5.24
N PHE A 159 4.15 -12.11 -5.41
CA PHE A 159 2.91 -11.53 -4.90
C PHE A 159 1.69 -12.16 -5.57
N LYS A 160 1.65 -12.25 -6.92
CA LYS A 160 0.53 -12.83 -7.67
C LYS A 160 0.21 -14.27 -7.24
N LYS A 161 1.23 -15.05 -6.84
CA LYS A 161 1.03 -16.41 -6.32
C LYS A 161 0.34 -16.46 -4.95
N HIS A 162 0.58 -15.47 -4.08
CA HIS A 162 0.21 -15.52 -2.66
C HIS A 162 -0.65 -14.34 -2.18
N PHE A 163 -1.17 -13.50 -3.09
CA PHE A 163 -1.85 -12.25 -2.74
C PHE A 163 -3.03 -12.45 -1.80
N TYR A 164 -3.81 -13.53 -1.97
CA TYR A 164 -4.96 -13.84 -1.12
C TYR A 164 -4.54 -13.98 0.35
N THR A 165 -3.61 -14.90 0.62
CA THR A 165 -3.08 -15.18 1.95
C THR A 165 -2.37 -13.96 2.55
N LEU A 166 -1.60 -13.22 1.75
CA LEU A 166 -0.94 -11.99 2.18
C LEU A 166 -1.94 -10.89 2.57
N THR A 167 -3.06 -10.78 1.86
CA THR A 167 -4.07 -9.74 2.10
C THR A 167 -4.87 -10.01 3.37
N ILE A 168 -5.19 -11.28 3.64
CA ILE A 168 -5.78 -11.70 4.93
C ILE A 168 -4.79 -11.51 6.06
N ALA A 169 -3.51 -11.89 5.86
CA ALA A 169 -2.47 -11.72 6.87
C ALA A 169 -2.24 -10.25 7.23
N ALA A 170 -2.31 -9.35 6.25
CA ALA A 170 -2.16 -7.91 6.49
C ALA A 170 -3.16 -7.39 7.53
N ASP A 171 -4.41 -7.84 7.44
CA ASP A 171 -5.48 -7.48 8.36
C ASP A 171 -5.32 -8.21 9.70
N LYS A 172 -5.20 -9.55 9.66
CA LYS A 172 -5.08 -10.39 10.86
C LYS A 172 -3.91 -9.99 11.77
N TYR A 173 -2.77 -9.63 11.20
CA TYR A 173 -1.57 -9.23 11.95
C TYR A 173 -1.45 -7.71 12.07
N VAL A 174 -2.40 -6.93 11.56
CA VAL A 174 -2.42 -5.46 11.63
C VAL A 174 -1.10 -4.87 11.12
N ILE A 175 -0.85 -5.04 9.81
CA ILE A 175 0.36 -4.58 9.12
C ILE A 175 -0.05 -3.57 8.04
N PRO A 176 -0.16 -2.27 8.36
CA PRO A 176 -0.68 -1.26 7.44
C PRO A 176 0.10 -1.14 6.13
N HIS A 177 1.42 -1.34 6.17
CA HIS A 177 2.25 -1.29 4.97
C HIS A 177 1.97 -2.46 4.01
N LEU A 178 1.75 -3.67 4.55
CA LEU A 178 1.36 -4.82 3.74
C LEU A 178 -0.04 -4.63 3.15
N GLN A 179 -0.97 -4.07 3.92
CA GLN A 179 -2.32 -3.80 3.45
C GLN A 179 -2.31 -2.86 2.23
N LYS A 180 -1.66 -1.70 2.34
CA LYS A 180 -1.51 -0.75 1.22
C LYS A 180 -0.78 -1.36 0.03
N PHE A 181 0.27 -2.14 0.29
CA PHE A 181 0.99 -2.85 -0.77
C PHE A 181 0.07 -3.84 -1.50
N CYS A 182 -0.71 -4.64 -0.78
CA CYS A 182 -1.66 -5.58 -1.36
C CYS A 182 -2.69 -4.86 -2.22
N GLU A 183 -3.33 -3.80 -1.70
CA GLU A 183 -4.32 -3.00 -2.44
C GLU A 183 -3.76 -2.49 -3.78
N GLN A 184 -2.59 -1.85 -3.74
CA GLN A 184 -1.94 -1.31 -4.95
C GLN A 184 -1.58 -2.40 -5.95
N GLN A 185 -0.99 -3.50 -5.49
CA GLN A 185 -0.56 -4.58 -6.38
C GLN A 185 -1.74 -5.35 -6.96
N ILE A 186 -2.81 -5.52 -6.18
CA ILE A 186 -4.07 -6.12 -6.64
C ILE A 186 -4.66 -5.30 -7.78
N LEU A 187 -4.75 -3.97 -7.62
CA LEU A 187 -5.25 -3.08 -8.67
C LEU A 187 -4.41 -3.18 -9.95
N ASN A 188 -3.08 -3.27 -9.80
CA ASN A 188 -2.15 -3.37 -10.93
C ASN A 188 -2.14 -4.73 -11.64
N MET A 189 -2.65 -5.77 -11.01
CA MET A 189 -2.68 -7.13 -11.58
C MET A 189 -4.09 -7.59 -11.95
N LEU A 190 -5.14 -6.81 -11.65
CA LEU A 190 -6.52 -7.18 -11.88
C LEU A 190 -6.73 -7.56 -13.35
N ASP A 191 -7.08 -8.81 -13.58
CA ASP A 191 -7.33 -9.37 -14.91
C ASP A 191 -8.47 -10.40 -14.85
N ALA A 192 -8.96 -10.81 -16.02
CA ALA A 192 -10.07 -11.75 -16.14
C ALA A 192 -9.85 -13.07 -15.37
N SER A 193 -8.59 -13.52 -15.26
CA SER A 193 -8.23 -14.79 -14.63
C SER A 193 -8.20 -14.73 -13.11
N ASN A 194 -8.04 -13.53 -12.52
CA ASN A 194 -7.94 -13.34 -11.08
C ASN A 194 -9.08 -12.52 -10.45
N ALA A 195 -9.94 -11.91 -11.27
CA ALA A 195 -11.05 -11.06 -10.83
C ALA A 195 -11.94 -11.70 -9.74
N LEU A 196 -12.27 -13.00 -9.87
CA LEU A 196 -13.09 -13.71 -8.89
C LEU A 196 -12.43 -13.77 -7.50
N LYS A 197 -11.15 -14.18 -7.44
CA LYS A 197 -10.41 -14.29 -6.19
C LYS A 197 -10.18 -12.94 -5.53
N VAL A 198 -9.97 -11.89 -6.33
CA VAL A 198 -9.82 -10.53 -5.80
C VAL A 198 -11.15 -10.03 -5.21
N LEU A 199 -12.28 -10.39 -5.84
CA LEU A 199 -13.60 -9.97 -5.39
C LEU A 199 -13.98 -10.64 -4.07
N GLU A 200 -13.67 -11.93 -3.90
CA GLU A 200 -13.79 -12.63 -2.61
C GLU A 200 -13.03 -11.91 -1.47
N ILE A 201 -11.87 -11.30 -1.77
CA ILE A 201 -11.10 -10.52 -0.77
C ILE A 201 -11.82 -9.23 -0.41
N SER A 202 -12.37 -8.51 -1.39
CA SER A 202 -13.13 -7.28 -1.12
C SER A 202 -14.37 -7.56 -0.27
N GLU A 203 -15.00 -8.72 -0.46
CA GLU A 203 -16.12 -9.19 0.35
C GLU A 203 -15.69 -9.47 1.79
N TYR A 204 -14.55 -10.17 1.97
CA TYR A 204 -13.99 -10.44 3.29
C TYR A 204 -13.66 -9.17 4.07
N LYS A 205 -13.08 -8.16 3.40
CA LYS A 205 -12.60 -6.93 4.05
C LYS A 205 -13.65 -5.83 4.21
N ASN A 206 -14.82 -5.95 3.58
CA ASN A 206 -15.79 -4.84 3.43
C ASN A 206 -15.13 -3.54 2.92
N GLU A 207 -14.07 -3.65 2.11
CA GLU A 207 -13.21 -2.52 1.77
C GLU A 207 -13.73 -1.83 0.50
N ILE A 208 -14.46 -0.72 0.71
CA ILE A 208 -15.11 0.08 -0.35
C ILE A 208 -14.12 0.56 -1.41
N VAL A 209 -12.82 0.68 -1.09
CA VAL A 209 -11.78 1.21 -1.98
C VAL A 209 -11.58 0.38 -3.25
N LEU A 210 -11.78 -0.94 -3.16
CA LEU A 210 -11.64 -1.84 -4.32
C LEU A 210 -12.88 -1.82 -5.22
N LEU A 211 -14.05 -1.44 -4.70
CA LEU A 211 -15.33 -1.53 -5.41
C LEU A 211 -15.41 -0.65 -6.68
N PRO A 212 -15.01 0.64 -6.69
CA PRO A 212 -15.04 1.46 -7.89
C PRO A 212 -14.16 0.93 -9.02
N HIS A 213 -13.03 0.33 -8.68
CA HIS A 213 -12.12 -0.27 -9.65
C HIS A 213 -12.70 -1.57 -10.23
N PHE A 214 -13.42 -2.33 -9.40
CA PHE A 214 -14.18 -3.49 -9.87
C PHE A 214 -15.34 -3.13 -10.79
N GLU A 215 -16.08 -2.06 -10.49
CA GLU A 215 -17.15 -1.58 -11.34
C GLU A 215 -16.62 -1.16 -12.72
N GLU A 216 -15.51 -0.42 -12.76
CA GLU A 216 -14.85 -0.05 -14.01
C GLU A 216 -14.31 -1.27 -14.77
N PHE A 217 -13.69 -2.22 -14.06
CA PHE A 217 -13.23 -3.48 -14.66
C PHE A 217 -14.39 -4.30 -15.24
N ALA A 218 -15.51 -4.39 -14.53
CA ALA A 218 -16.71 -5.10 -14.97
C ALA A 218 -17.32 -4.44 -16.21
N ARG A 219 -17.32 -3.11 -16.28
CA ARG A 219 -17.74 -2.34 -17.46
C ARG A 219 -16.90 -2.66 -18.69
N GLN A 220 -15.59 -2.84 -18.52
CA GLN A 220 -14.66 -3.21 -19.59
C GLN A 220 -14.68 -4.70 -19.94
N ASN A 221 -15.25 -5.56 -19.08
CA ASN A 221 -15.31 -7.02 -19.28
C ASN A 221 -16.75 -7.57 -19.16
N PRO A 222 -17.65 -7.30 -20.12
CA PRO A 222 -19.08 -7.62 -20.01
C PRO A 222 -19.38 -9.12 -19.84
N HIS A 223 -18.53 -9.98 -20.41
CA HIS A 223 -18.67 -11.44 -20.29
C HIS A 223 -18.41 -11.97 -18.87
N LEU A 224 -17.67 -11.21 -18.05
CA LEU A 224 -17.43 -11.52 -16.63
C LEU A 224 -18.47 -10.87 -15.71
N MET A 225 -19.30 -9.98 -16.24
CA MET A 225 -20.24 -9.17 -15.47
C MET A 225 -21.25 -10.03 -14.70
N VAL A 226 -21.73 -11.13 -15.27
CA VAL A 226 -22.64 -12.07 -14.59
C VAL A 226 -21.96 -12.75 -13.39
N HIS A 227 -20.69 -13.11 -13.51
CA HIS A 227 -19.93 -13.75 -12.45
C HIS A 227 -19.58 -12.76 -11.33
N ILE A 228 -19.13 -11.56 -11.70
CA ILE A 228 -18.83 -10.45 -10.79
C ILE A 228 -20.10 -10.02 -10.03
N THR A 229 -21.23 -9.91 -10.74
CA THR A 229 -22.52 -9.52 -10.17
C THR A 229 -23.09 -10.62 -9.28
N ARG A 230 -22.97 -11.92 -9.65
CA ARG A 230 -23.41 -13.02 -8.79
C ARG A 230 -22.67 -13.05 -7.46
N ALA A 231 -21.35 -12.86 -7.48
CA ALA A 231 -20.55 -12.79 -6.26
C ALA A 231 -20.93 -11.56 -5.41
N SER A 232 -21.04 -10.39 -6.04
CA SER A 232 -21.52 -9.17 -5.38
C SER A 232 -22.94 -9.30 -4.78
N LEU A 233 -23.82 -10.09 -5.41
CA LEU A 233 -25.21 -10.32 -4.96
C LEU A 233 -25.33 -11.37 -3.85
N THR A 234 -24.44 -12.36 -3.77
CA THR A 234 -24.42 -13.30 -2.64
C THR A 234 -24.18 -12.59 -1.30
N CYS A 235 -23.54 -11.41 -1.32
CA CYS A 235 -23.39 -10.51 -0.18
C CYS A 235 -24.72 -9.90 0.32
N PHE A 236 -25.65 -9.53 -0.57
CA PHE A 236 -26.93 -8.93 -0.14
C PHE A 236 -27.88 -9.92 0.54
N ARG A 237 -27.71 -11.22 0.29
CA ARG A 237 -28.58 -12.27 0.84
C ARG A 237 -28.06 -12.90 2.13
N GLY A 238 -26.84 -12.55 2.56
CA GLY A 238 -26.20 -13.11 3.76
C GLY A 238 -26.17 -12.19 4.98
N LYS A 239 -26.86 -11.05 4.94
CA LYS A 239 -27.08 -10.15 6.09
C LYS A 239 -28.43 -10.38 6.74
#